data_AF-A0A7W4W7M4-F1
#
_entry.id   AF-A0A7W4W7M4-F1
#
_cell.length_a   1.000
_cell.length_b   1.000
_cell.length_c   1.000
_cell.angle_alpha   90.00
_cell.angle_beta   90.00
_cell.angle_gamma   90.00
#
_symmetry.space_group_name_H-M   'P 1'
#
loop_
_entity.id
_entity.type
_entity.pdbx_description
1 polymer ?
#
loop_
_entity_poly.entity_id
_entity_poly.type
_entity_poly.pdbx_seq_one_letter_code
_entity_poly.pdbx_strand_id
1 'polypeptide(L)'
;MAQESGKKGIYKMTPEEAAAAANEFKQLPHLAADFFPFTPAGFGTVTGLTFFCTACEGPMPPEYVRLRHNQFPDNVNEIRAIGVCKDCRCLTRFMFRFREDGHMESLVGHQWRRFKLNEKPSGWKRVLRWLLPFGAAP
;
A
#
# COMPACT_ATOMS: atom_id res chain seq x y z
N MET A 1 16.13 24.81 -6.45
CA MET A 1 15.10 24.94 -7.50
C MET A 1 14.81 23.54 -8.02
N ALA A 2 13.67 22.95 -7.64
CA ALA A 2 13.33 21.57 -8.00
C ALA A 2 12.64 21.54 -9.35
N GLN A 3 13.17 20.74 -10.29
CA GLN A 3 12.55 20.51 -11.59
C GLN A 3 11.39 19.51 -11.46
N GLU A 4 10.20 19.96 -11.83
CA GLU A 4 9.00 19.14 -11.96
C GLU A 4 9.11 18.21 -13.18
N SER A 5 9.20 16.91 -12.94
CA SER A 5 9.22 15.88 -13.98
C SER A 5 7.84 15.22 -14.10
N GLY A 6 7.01 15.69 -15.03
CA GLY A 6 6.26 14.88 -16.01
C GLY A 6 5.23 13.81 -15.60
N LYS A 7 5.06 13.48 -14.31
CA LYS A 7 3.92 12.70 -13.79
C LYS A 7 3.36 13.48 -12.61
N LYS A 8 2.25 14.20 -12.82
CA LYS A 8 1.57 15.00 -11.78
C LYS A 8 1.46 14.17 -10.49
N GLY A 9 2.16 14.61 -9.44
CA GLY A 9 1.89 14.19 -8.06
C GLY A 9 2.89 13.26 -7.37
N ILE A 10 3.98 12.81 -8.00
CA ILE A 10 4.99 11.99 -7.32
C ILE A 10 6.15 12.88 -6.87
N TYR A 11 6.18 13.20 -5.57
CA TYR A 11 7.34 13.83 -4.96
C TYR A 11 8.54 12.89 -5.03
N LYS A 12 9.58 13.32 -5.74
CA LYS A 12 10.86 12.62 -5.83
C LYS A 12 11.85 13.24 -4.86
N MET A 13 12.35 12.40 -3.97
CA MET A 13 13.44 12.65 -3.04
C MET A 13 14.79 12.55 -3.76
N THR A 14 15.80 13.22 -3.22
CA THR A 14 17.20 12.93 -3.52
C THR A 14 17.57 11.54 -2.99
N PRO A 15 18.71 10.95 -3.43
CA PRO A 15 19.17 9.68 -2.88
C PRO A 15 19.41 9.74 -1.36
N GLU A 16 19.94 10.85 -0.88
CA GLU A 16 20.21 11.10 0.54
C GLU A 16 18.92 11.20 1.35
N GLU A 17 17.93 11.95 0.85
CA GLU A 17 16.60 12.06 1.47
C GLU A 17 15.89 10.70 1.52
N ALA A 18 15.95 9.90 0.44
CA ALA A 18 15.34 8.58 0.41
C ALA A 18 16.03 7.61 1.39
N ALA A 19 17.35 7.68 1.52
CA ALA A 19 18.10 6.89 2.49
C ALA A 19 17.79 7.31 3.93
N ALA A 20 17.71 8.62 4.20
CA ALA A 20 17.35 9.17 5.49
C ALA A 20 15.93 8.75 5.90
N ALA A 21 14.93 8.92 5.02
CA ALA A 21 13.55 8.51 5.28
C ALA A 21 13.44 6.99 5.52
N ALA A 22 14.15 6.18 4.74
CA ALA A 22 14.17 4.72 4.93
C ALA A 22 14.82 4.30 6.26
N ASN A 23 15.85 5.01 6.72
CA ASN A 23 16.48 4.75 8.02
C ASN A 23 15.61 5.23 9.19
N GLU A 24 14.99 6.40 9.05
CA GLU A 24 14.03 6.92 10.02
C GLU A 24 12.86 5.94 10.19
N PHE A 25 12.36 5.36 9.11
CA PHE A 25 11.26 4.39 9.17
C PHE A 25 11.59 3.18 10.03
N LYS A 26 12.83 2.66 9.94
CA LYS A 26 13.31 1.52 10.74
C LYS A 26 13.36 1.80 12.24
N GLN A 27 13.47 3.06 12.64
CA GLN A 27 13.65 3.46 14.04
C GLN A 27 12.33 3.82 14.72
N LEU A 28 11.26 3.97 13.95
CA LEU A 28 9.98 4.43 14.47
C LEU A 28 8.98 3.28 14.60
N PRO A 29 8.05 3.33 15.57
CA PRO A 29 7.10 2.25 15.82
C PRO A 29 6.14 2.02 14.64
N HIS A 30 5.47 0.87 14.64
CA HIS A 30 4.49 0.47 13.63
C HIS A 30 5.08 0.22 12.24
N LEU A 31 6.21 -0.50 12.18
CA LEU A 31 6.65 -1.11 10.94
C LEU A 31 5.62 -2.12 10.46
N ALA A 32 5.44 -2.21 9.14
CA ALA A 32 4.54 -3.20 8.58
C ALA A 32 4.99 -4.63 8.94
N ALA A 33 6.29 -4.86 9.09
CA ALA A 33 6.85 -6.14 9.54
C ALA A 33 6.32 -6.59 10.91
N ASP A 34 6.08 -5.65 11.83
CA ASP A 34 5.67 -5.93 13.21
C ASP A 34 4.15 -5.99 13.37
N PHE A 35 3.40 -5.59 12.34
CA PHE A 35 1.94 -5.48 12.42
C PHE A 35 1.22 -6.81 12.18
N PHE A 36 1.83 -7.72 11.43
CA PHE A 36 1.23 -9.02 11.11
C PHE A 36 1.72 -10.10 12.08
N PRO A 37 0.88 -11.09 12.41
CA PRO A 37 -0.45 -11.34 11.87
C PRO A 37 -1.55 -10.45 12.49
N PHE A 38 -2.61 -10.17 11.72
CA PHE A 38 -3.80 -9.49 12.22
C PHE A 38 -5.08 -10.13 11.66
N THR A 39 -6.18 -10.09 12.41
CA THR A 39 -7.46 -10.66 11.98
C THR A 39 -8.52 -9.55 11.90
N PRO A 40 -8.78 -8.98 10.71
CA PRO A 40 -9.90 -8.06 10.56
C PRO A 40 -11.23 -8.81 10.67
N ALA A 41 -12.24 -8.12 11.18
CA ALA A 41 -13.60 -8.66 11.22
C ALA A 41 -14.08 -9.00 9.79
N GLY A 42 -14.72 -10.15 9.62
CA GLY A 42 -15.18 -10.64 8.30
C GLY A 42 -14.13 -11.39 7.47
N PHE A 43 -12.90 -11.56 8.00
CA PHE A 43 -11.80 -12.21 7.29
C PHE A 43 -11.09 -13.27 8.14
N GLY A 44 -10.35 -14.14 7.47
CA GLY A 44 -9.33 -14.97 8.12
C GLY A 44 -8.12 -14.13 8.54
N THR A 45 -7.25 -14.72 9.35
CA THR A 45 -5.99 -14.09 9.77
C THR A 45 -5.14 -13.72 8.56
N VAL A 46 -4.87 -12.42 8.42
CA VAL A 46 -3.93 -11.89 7.44
C VAL A 46 -2.54 -11.99 8.02
N THR A 47 -1.68 -12.78 7.37
CA THR A 47 -0.31 -13.06 7.83
C THR A 47 0.74 -12.12 7.22
N GLY A 48 0.34 -11.29 6.26
CA GLY A 48 1.21 -10.28 5.64
C GLY A 48 0.51 -9.51 4.52
N LEU A 49 1.08 -8.37 4.16
CA LEU A 49 0.74 -7.60 2.96
C LEU A 49 2.00 -7.28 2.17
N THR A 50 1.91 -7.39 0.84
CA THR A 50 2.94 -6.88 -0.07
C THR A 50 2.54 -5.48 -0.54
N PHE A 51 3.43 -4.52 -0.30
CA PHE A 51 3.25 -3.14 -0.73
C PHE A 51 4.02 -2.90 -2.01
N PHE A 52 3.47 -2.12 -2.94
CA PHE A 52 4.09 -1.86 -4.25
C PHE A 52 4.28 -0.37 -4.47
N CYS A 53 5.43 0.01 -5.02
CA CYS A 53 5.70 1.41 -5.35
C CYS A 53 4.71 1.91 -6.42
N THR A 54 4.11 3.09 -6.21
CA THR A 54 3.21 3.70 -7.22
C THR A 54 3.92 4.16 -8.51
N ALA A 55 5.25 4.25 -8.50
CA ALA A 55 6.03 4.74 -9.63
C ALA A 55 6.61 3.61 -10.50
N CYS A 56 7.28 2.62 -9.90
CA CYS A 56 7.89 1.49 -10.63
C CYS A 56 7.18 0.15 -10.44
N GLU A 57 6.15 0.08 -9.59
CA GLU A 57 5.42 -1.16 -9.29
C GLU A 57 6.30 -2.25 -8.66
N GLY A 58 7.54 -1.91 -8.26
CA GLY A 58 8.41 -2.80 -7.51
C GLY A 58 7.87 -3.07 -6.10
N PRO A 59 8.03 -4.30 -5.57
CA PRO A 59 7.65 -4.60 -4.20
C PRO A 59 8.51 -3.79 -3.23
N MET A 60 7.88 -3.25 -2.19
CA MET A 60 8.57 -2.53 -1.13
C MET A 60 8.76 -3.46 0.07
N PRO A 61 10.02 -3.58 0.55
CA PRO A 61 10.32 -4.31 1.78
C PRO A 61 9.50 -3.78 2.97
N PRO A 62 8.92 -4.65 3.81
CA PRO A 62 8.10 -4.25 4.96
C PRO A 62 8.81 -3.31 5.95
N GLU A 63 10.14 -3.37 6.06
CA GLU A 63 10.96 -2.48 6.90
C GLU A 63 11.05 -1.04 6.36
N TYR A 64 10.66 -0.81 5.11
CA TYR A 64 10.53 0.51 4.50
C TYR A 64 9.09 0.97 4.41
N VAL A 65 8.17 0.26 5.07
CA VAL A 65 6.75 0.57 5.11
C VAL A 65 6.31 0.71 6.56
N ARG A 66 5.67 1.82 6.84
CA ARG A 66 5.05 2.09 8.14
C ARG A 66 3.56 2.10 8.01
N LEU A 67 2.90 1.55 9.01
CA LEU A 67 1.48 1.28 8.98
C LEU A 67 0.82 1.84 10.24
N ARG A 68 -0.39 2.34 10.10
CA ARG A 68 -1.29 2.62 11.21
C ARG A 68 -2.58 1.86 10.96
N HIS A 69 -3.02 1.16 11.99
CA HIS A 69 -4.30 0.48 12.01
C HIS A 69 -5.23 1.27 12.92
N ASN A 70 -6.38 1.62 12.38
CA ASN A 70 -7.46 2.26 13.10
C ASN A 70 -8.71 1.41 12.92
N GLN A 71 -9.47 1.21 13.98
CA GLN A 71 -10.82 0.65 13.90
C GLN A 71 -11.82 1.80 13.98
N PHE A 72 -12.67 1.97 12.95
CA PHE A 72 -13.57 3.11 12.86
C PHE A 72 -14.72 2.89 11.86
N PRO A 73 -16.00 2.92 12.27
CA PRO A 73 -16.64 2.30 13.44
C PRO A 73 -16.35 0.78 13.57
N ASP A 74 -16.93 0.07 14.56
CA ASP A 74 -16.57 -1.31 14.95
C ASP A 74 -16.46 -2.31 13.79
N ASN A 75 -17.19 -2.08 12.70
CA ASN A 75 -17.26 -2.93 11.52
C ASN A 75 -16.26 -2.63 10.40
N VAL A 76 -15.34 -1.67 10.58
CA VAL A 76 -14.30 -1.33 9.60
C VAL A 76 -12.92 -1.26 10.26
N ASN A 77 -12.02 -2.11 9.77
CA ASN A 77 -10.60 -2.05 10.09
C ASN A 77 -9.87 -1.28 8.98
N GLU A 78 -9.40 -0.07 9.27
CA GLU A 78 -8.67 0.77 8.33
C GLU A 78 -7.16 0.63 8.55
N ILE A 79 -6.44 0.34 7.48
CA ILE A 79 -4.98 0.32 7.42
C ILE A 79 -4.53 1.50 6.57
N ARG A 80 -3.74 2.41 7.15
CA ARG A 80 -3.01 3.45 6.42
C ARG A 80 -1.54 3.12 6.44
N ALA A 81 -0.89 3.06 5.29
CA ALA A 81 0.55 2.85 5.24
C ALA A 81 1.26 3.89 4.39
N ILE A 82 2.52 4.13 4.70
CA ILE A 82 3.43 4.94 3.89
C ILE A 82 4.68 4.11 3.68
N GLY A 83 5.13 4.00 2.43
CA GLY A 83 6.34 3.29 2.05
C GLY A 83 7.32 4.19 1.34
N VAL A 84 8.61 3.95 1.54
CA VAL A 84 9.70 4.59 0.79
C VAL A 84 10.21 3.62 -0.28
N CYS A 85 10.09 4.00 -1.56
CA CYS A 85 10.77 3.26 -2.63
C CYS A 85 12.17 3.85 -2.82
N LYS A 86 13.22 3.04 -2.59
CA LYS A 86 14.61 3.49 -2.75
C LYS A 86 14.99 3.71 -4.22
N ASP A 87 14.44 2.92 -5.13
CA ASP A 87 14.76 3.02 -6.57
C ASP A 87 14.13 4.27 -7.19
N CYS A 88 12.83 4.47 -6.95
CA CYS A 88 12.11 5.63 -7.45
C CYS A 88 12.34 6.89 -6.61
N ARG A 89 12.90 6.73 -5.40
CA ARG A 89 13.08 7.78 -4.40
C ARG A 89 11.78 8.53 -4.14
N CYS A 90 10.70 7.81 -3.92
CA CYS A 90 9.39 8.43 -3.72
C CYS A 90 8.64 7.81 -2.56
N LEU A 91 7.77 8.60 -1.95
CA LEU A 91 6.83 8.13 -0.94
C LEU A 91 5.59 7.59 -1.64
N THR A 92 5.17 6.39 -1.24
CA THR A 92 3.91 5.79 -1.66
C THR A 92 2.98 5.69 -0.47
N ARG A 93 1.75 6.18 -0.62
CA ARG A 93 0.71 6.06 0.40
C ARG A 93 -0.24 4.93 0.05
N PHE A 94 -0.62 4.16 1.05
CA PHE A 94 -1.57 3.07 0.96
C PHE A 94 -2.71 3.31 1.90
N MET A 95 -3.90 2.90 1.47
CA MET A 95 -5.05 2.89 2.34
C MET A 95 -5.91 1.68 1.99
N PHE A 96 -6.19 0.87 3.02
CA PHE A 96 -7.04 -0.30 2.93
C PHE A 96 -8.13 -0.21 4.00
N ARG A 97 -9.31 -0.73 3.69
CA ARG A 97 -10.39 -0.92 4.65
C ARG A 97 -10.87 -2.35 4.56
N PHE A 98 -10.93 -3.04 5.67
CA PHE A 98 -11.51 -4.38 5.77
C PHE A 98 -12.85 -4.25 6.45
N ARG A 99 -13.91 -4.71 5.78
CA ARG A 99 -15.28 -4.68 6.28
C ARG A 99 -15.71 -6.06 6.76
N GLU A 100 -16.59 -6.08 7.76
CA GLU A 100 -17.20 -7.31 8.30
C GLU A 100 -17.88 -8.19 7.26
N ASP A 101 -18.37 -7.61 6.16
CA ASP A 101 -18.98 -8.35 5.06
C ASP A 101 -17.96 -9.09 4.16
N GLY A 102 -16.71 -9.17 4.58
CA GLY A 102 -15.64 -9.91 3.88
C GLY A 102 -15.09 -9.19 2.65
N HIS A 103 -15.31 -7.87 2.54
CA HIS A 103 -14.76 -7.07 1.45
C HIS A 103 -13.66 -6.11 1.91
N MET A 104 -12.61 -6.05 1.11
CA MET A 104 -11.52 -5.12 1.26
C MET A 104 -11.75 -3.96 0.30
N GLU A 105 -11.56 -2.73 0.76
CA GLU A 105 -11.53 -1.56 -0.10
C GLU A 105 -10.12 -1.00 -0.14
N SER A 106 -9.70 -0.47 -1.28
CA SER A 106 -8.48 0.32 -1.38
C SER A 106 -8.72 1.57 -2.21
N LEU A 107 -8.01 2.64 -1.89
CA LEU A 107 -8.11 3.88 -2.63
C LEU A 107 -7.31 3.75 -3.94
N VAL A 108 -8.02 3.73 -5.06
CA VAL A 108 -7.44 3.73 -6.41
C VAL A 108 -7.84 5.03 -7.09
N GLY A 109 -6.85 5.86 -7.41
CA GLY A 109 -7.08 7.25 -7.80
C GLY A 109 -7.75 8.03 -6.67
N HIS A 110 -8.93 8.55 -6.95
CA HIS A 110 -9.76 9.29 -5.99
C HIS A 110 -11.01 8.49 -5.57
N GLN A 111 -11.04 7.18 -5.82
CA GLN A 111 -12.21 6.34 -5.59
C GLN A 111 -11.86 5.12 -4.75
N TRP A 112 -12.76 4.78 -3.83
CA TRP A 112 -12.71 3.50 -3.12
C TRP A 112 -13.13 2.39 -4.06
N ARG A 113 -12.24 1.44 -4.29
CA ARG A 113 -12.54 0.23 -5.05
C ARG A 113 -12.63 -0.96 -4.11
N ARG A 114 -13.62 -1.81 -4.35
CA ARG A 114 -13.94 -2.97 -3.53
C ARG A 114 -13.35 -4.25 -4.14
N PHE A 115 -12.82 -5.10 -3.29
CA PHE A 115 -12.13 -6.34 -3.63
C PHE A 115 -12.61 -7.44 -2.67
N LYS A 116 -12.77 -8.68 -3.18
CA LYS A 116 -12.97 -9.88 -2.36
C LYS A 116 -11.63 -10.62 -2.25
N LEU A 117 -11.09 -10.77 -1.04
CA LEU A 117 -9.79 -11.44 -0.82
C LEU A 117 -9.83 -12.96 -1.07
N ASN A 118 -11.02 -13.57 -1.14
CA ASN A 118 -11.22 -15.01 -1.33
C ASN A 118 -11.80 -15.42 -2.69
N GLU A 119 -11.95 -14.49 -3.64
CA GLU A 119 -12.27 -14.89 -5.02
C GLU A 119 -11.06 -15.60 -5.61
N LYS A 120 -11.14 -16.94 -5.68
CA LYS A 120 -10.19 -17.76 -6.44
C LYS A 120 -9.98 -17.09 -7.80
N PRO A 121 -8.77 -16.61 -8.12
CA PRO A 121 -8.54 -16.04 -9.43
C PRO A 121 -8.80 -17.15 -10.46
N SER A 122 -9.81 -16.98 -11.31
CA SER A 122 -9.98 -17.82 -12.51
C SER A 122 -8.64 -17.84 -13.25
N GLY A 123 -8.14 -19.01 -13.67
CA GLY A 123 -6.74 -19.23 -14.07
C GLY A 123 -6.10 -18.19 -15.00
N TRP A 124 -6.89 -17.50 -15.82
CA TRP A 124 -6.46 -16.41 -16.72
C TRP A 124 -6.25 -15.03 -16.06
N LYS A 125 -6.81 -14.78 -14.86
CA LYS A 125 -6.70 -13.50 -14.11
C LYS A 125 -5.47 -13.44 -13.21
N ARG A 126 -4.72 -14.53 -13.06
CA ARG A 126 -3.55 -14.60 -12.17
C ARG A 126 -2.38 -13.74 -12.67
N VAL A 127 -2.33 -13.48 -13.97
CA VAL A 127 -1.37 -12.56 -14.60
C VAL A 127 -1.89 -11.12 -14.62
N LEU A 128 -3.20 -10.89 -14.71
CA LEU A 128 -3.79 -9.54 -14.90
C LEU A 128 -4.21 -8.80 -13.60
N ARG A 129 -4.39 -9.46 -12.45
CA ARG A 129 -5.03 -8.82 -11.27
C ARG A 129 -4.09 -7.93 -10.42
N TRP A 130 -2.80 -7.88 -10.74
CA TRP A 130 -1.82 -6.93 -10.17
C TRP A 130 -1.21 -5.97 -11.22
N LEU A 131 -1.70 -6.04 -12.47
CA LEU A 131 -1.20 -5.27 -13.62
C LEU A 131 -2.15 -4.16 -14.09
N LEU A 132 -3.04 -3.66 -13.23
CA LEU A 132 -3.85 -2.49 -13.60
C LEU A 132 -3.21 -1.21 -13.05
N PRO A 133 -2.59 -0.40 -13.93
CA PRO A 133 -1.83 0.79 -13.55
C PRO A 133 -2.75 1.88 -13.00
N PHE A 134 -2.22 2.70 -12.10
CA PHE A 134 -2.62 4.10 -12.05
C PHE A 134 -2.23 4.73 -13.38
N GLY A 135 -3.20 4.90 -14.30
CA GLY A 135 -3.01 5.71 -15.50
C GLY A 135 -3.61 5.20 -16.82
N ALA A 136 -4.33 4.08 -16.84
CA ALA A 136 -5.09 3.69 -18.04
C ALA A 136 -6.59 3.73 -17.75
N ALA A 137 -7.21 4.87 -18.06
CA ALA A 137 -8.61 4.91 -18.45
C ALA A 137 -8.66 5.54 -19.86
N PRO A 138 -9.57 5.14 -20.75
CA PRO A 138 -10.12 6.09 -21.71
C PRO A 138 -10.83 7.24 -20.97
#